data_AF-A0A8S9YZ49-F1
#
_entry.id   AF-A0A8S9YZ49-F1
#
_cell.length_a   1.000
_cell.length_b   1.000
_cell.length_c   1.000
_cell.angle_alpha   90.00
_cell.angle_beta   90.00
_cell.angle_gamma   90.00
#
_symmetry.space_group_name_H-M   'P 1'
#
loop_
_entity.id
_entity.type
_entity.pdbx_description
1 polymer ?
#
loop_
_entity_poly.entity_id
_entity_poly.type
_entity_poly.pdbx_seq_one_letter_code
_entity_poly.pdbx_strand_id
1 'polypeptide(L)'
;MHLRKLHSFNWKETWMKSLDFLVQNMVLVLVSQDIFNRIFHEHPELVYTLPCSWNIQVSPYSRHGSCLLIWPLSAEARTEALSHSAEEVRLAHCNAHSKPESTFPKERQIKNFMDHGQPLLLDEAIDRFYLLYYAFRKLSETCFV
;
A
#
# COMPACT_ATOMS: atom_id res chain seq x y z
N MET A 1 -12.95 -9.64 2.50
CA MET A 1 -13.75 -10.18 1.37
C MET A 1 -15.10 -10.67 1.90
N HIS A 2 -16.22 -10.17 1.37
CA HIS A 2 -17.55 -10.56 1.86
C HIS A 2 -18.10 -11.78 1.10
N LEU A 3 -17.68 -12.99 1.50
CA LEU A 3 -17.92 -14.23 0.76
C LEU A 3 -19.41 -14.46 0.41
N ARG A 4 -20.33 -14.20 1.34
CA ARG A 4 -21.78 -14.34 1.06
C ARG A 4 -22.28 -13.49 -0.11
N LYS A 5 -21.74 -12.28 -0.29
CA LYS A 5 -22.11 -11.37 -1.40
C LYS A 5 -21.53 -11.87 -2.72
N LEU A 6 -20.30 -12.39 -2.68
CA LEU A 6 -19.66 -12.98 -3.85
C LEU A 6 -20.38 -14.26 -4.30
N HIS A 7 -20.83 -15.10 -3.36
CA HIS A 7 -21.58 -16.30 -3.68
C HIS A 7 -22.92 -15.96 -4.33
N SER A 8 -23.66 -14.97 -3.83
CA SER A 8 -24.91 -14.52 -4.46
C SER A 8 -24.70 -13.87 -5.84
N PHE A 9 -23.51 -13.36 -6.11
CA PHE A 9 -23.14 -12.73 -7.38
C PHE A 9 -22.59 -13.73 -8.42
N ASN A 10 -22.59 -15.03 -8.13
CA ASN A 10 -22.00 -16.06 -8.99
C ASN A 10 -20.52 -15.79 -9.31
N TRP A 11 -19.77 -15.33 -8.30
CA TRP A 11 -18.38 -14.88 -8.42
C TRP A 11 -17.44 -15.81 -9.20
N LYS A 12 -17.60 -17.13 -9.04
CA LYS A 12 -16.77 -18.11 -9.74
C LYS A 12 -16.88 -17.97 -11.27
N GLU A 13 -18.10 -17.81 -11.78
CA GLU A 13 -18.32 -17.68 -13.23
C GLU A 13 -17.77 -16.35 -13.75
N THR A 14 -18.03 -15.25 -13.05
CA THR A 14 -17.50 -13.91 -13.39
C THR A 14 -15.96 -13.89 -13.39
N TRP A 15 -15.35 -14.57 -12.40
CA TRP A 15 -13.90 -14.73 -12.32
C TRP A 15 -13.34 -15.47 -13.52
N MET A 16 -13.92 -16.64 -13.86
CA MET A 16 -13.45 -17.44 -15.00
C MET A 16 -13.62 -16.69 -16.33
N LYS A 17 -14.76 -16.03 -16.56
CA LYS A 17 -14.99 -15.20 -17.75
C LYS A 17 -13.96 -14.07 -17.87
N SER A 18 -13.63 -13.42 -16.76
CA SER A 18 -12.62 -12.36 -16.73
C SER A 18 -11.22 -12.90 -17.00
N LEU A 19 -10.88 -14.05 -16.41
CA LEU A 19 -9.61 -14.73 -16.67
C LEU A 19 -9.48 -15.11 -18.16
N ASP A 20 -10.50 -15.75 -18.73
CA ASP A 20 -10.50 -16.18 -20.15
C ASP A 20 -10.29 -14.99 -21.08
N PHE A 21 -10.98 -13.88 -20.82
CA PHE A 21 -10.80 -12.64 -21.58
C PHE A 21 -9.36 -12.12 -21.48
N LEU A 22 -8.79 -12.02 -20.27
CA LEU A 22 -7.46 -11.46 -20.07
C LEU A 22 -6.37 -12.33 -20.70
N VAL A 23 -6.53 -13.66 -20.64
CA VAL A 23 -5.64 -14.62 -21.31
C VAL A 23 -5.72 -14.48 -22.82
N GLN A 24 -6.92 -14.45 -23.40
CA GLN A 24 -7.11 -14.32 -24.85
C GLN A 24 -6.52 -13.01 -25.41
N ASN A 25 -6.56 -11.94 -24.62
CA ASN A 25 -6.04 -10.63 -25.01
C ASN A 25 -4.58 -10.38 -24.58
N MET A 26 -3.91 -11.35 -23.95
CA MET A 26 -2.50 -11.22 -23.51
C MET A 26 -2.25 -10.01 -22.57
N VAL A 27 -3.23 -9.68 -21.72
CA VAL A 27 -3.19 -8.53 -20.79
C VAL A 27 -3.12 -8.95 -19.32
N LEU A 28 -2.67 -10.18 -19.06
CA LEU A 28 -2.57 -10.76 -17.71
C LEU A 28 -1.13 -10.64 -17.19
N VAL A 29 -0.82 -9.58 -16.44
CA VAL A 29 0.53 -9.26 -15.93
C VAL A 29 0.63 -9.55 -14.43
N LEU A 30 -0.34 -9.07 -13.65
CA LEU A 30 -0.43 -9.23 -12.19
C LEU A 30 -1.52 -10.23 -11.78
N VAL A 31 -2.03 -10.98 -12.77
CA VAL A 31 -3.00 -12.08 -12.68
C VAL A 31 -4.23 -11.71 -11.87
N SER A 32 -4.16 -11.87 -10.55
CA SER A 32 -5.28 -11.58 -9.65
C SER A 32 -5.68 -10.11 -9.72
N GLN A 33 -4.71 -9.18 -9.73
CA GLN A 33 -5.02 -7.75 -9.75
C GLN A 33 -5.71 -7.34 -11.05
N ASP A 34 -5.31 -7.91 -12.19
CA ASP A 34 -5.93 -7.63 -13.48
C ASP A 34 -7.35 -8.18 -13.56
N ILE A 35 -7.57 -9.40 -13.03
CA ILE A 35 -8.91 -9.99 -12.94
C ILE A 35 -9.82 -9.12 -12.08
N PHE A 36 -9.37 -8.71 -10.90
CA PHE A 36 -10.15 -7.80 -10.03
C PHE A 36 -10.42 -6.46 -10.72
N ASN A 37 -9.40 -5.83 -11.32
CA ASN A 37 -9.56 -4.55 -12.01
C ASN A 37 -10.60 -4.63 -13.14
N ARG A 38 -10.58 -5.71 -13.93
CA ARG A 38 -11.56 -5.96 -14.98
C ARG A 38 -12.97 -6.15 -14.41
N ILE A 39 -13.12 -7.03 -13.42
CA ILE A 39 -14.42 -7.28 -12.78
C ILE A 39 -14.97 -6.00 -12.18
N PHE A 40 -14.16 -5.20 -11.50
CA PHE A 40 -14.58 -3.95 -10.87
C PHE A 40 -14.89 -2.84 -11.88
N HIS A 41 -14.25 -2.85 -13.04
CA HIS A 41 -14.63 -1.99 -14.15
C HIS A 41 -16.01 -2.37 -14.70
N GLU A 42 -16.33 -3.65 -14.80
CA GLU A 42 -17.64 -4.14 -15.28
C GLU A 42 -18.75 -4.07 -14.20
N HIS A 43 -18.37 -4.20 -12.93
CA HIS A 43 -19.25 -4.31 -11.77
C HIS A 43 -18.79 -3.40 -10.62
N PRO A 44 -18.85 -2.07 -10.79
CA PRO A 44 -18.39 -1.11 -9.78
C PRO A 44 -19.12 -1.24 -8.44
N GLU A 45 -20.34 -1.78 -8.43
CA GLU A 45 -21.14 -2.04 -7.22
C GLU A 45 -20.52 -3.09 -6.27
N LEU A 46 -19.57 -3.88 -6.76
CA LEU A 46 -18.84 -4.86 -5.94
C LEU A 46 -17.68 -4.23 -5.16
N VAL A 47 -17.31 -3.00 -5.49
CA VAL A 47 -16.15 -2.32 -4.92
C VAL A 47 -16.56 -1.58 -3.65
N TYR A 48 -15.83 -1.85 -2.58
CA TYR A 48 -15.81 -0.99 -1.41
C TYR A 48 -14.45 -0.29 -1.35
N THR A 49 -14.43 1.02 -1.62
CA THR A 49 -13.20 1.82 -1.61
C THR A 49 -12.72 2.00 -0.17
N LEU A 50 -11.54 1.46 0.13
CA LEU A 50 -10.89 1.69 1.41
C LEU A 50 -10.25 3.08 1.44
N PRO A 51 -10.20 3.74 2.62
CA PRO A 51 -9.35 4.91 2.82
C PRO A 51 -7.91 4.60 2.41
N CYS A 52 -7.21 5.56 1.81
CA CYS A 52 -5.89 5.33 1.24
C CYS A 52 -4.89 4.84 2.30
N SER A 53 -5.03 5.29 3.55
CA SER A 53 -4.21 4.84 4.69
C SER A 53 -4.05 3.33 4.84
N TRP A 54 -4.95 2.52 4.28
CA TRP A 54 -4.93 1.06 4.34
C TRP A 54 -4.14 0.36 3.21
N ASN A 55 -3.58 1.07 2.24
CA ASN A 55 -2.73 0.48 1.21
C ASN A 55 -1.83 1.54 0.54
N ILE A 56 -0.95 2.17 1.32
CA ILE A 56 -0.01 3.16 0.79
C ILE A 56 1.12 2.43 0.06
N GLN A 57 1.14 2.58 -1.26
CA GLN A 57 2.09 1.93 -2.15
C GLN A 57 3.41 2.70 -2.18
N VAL A 58 4.43 2.21 -1.49
CA VAL A 58 5.73 2.89 -1.26
C VAL A 58 6.88 2.35 -2.10
N SER A 59 6.60 1.72 -3.25
CA SER A 59 7.64 1.43 -4.24
C SER A 59 8.05 2.69 -5.03
N PRO A 60 9.29 2.80 -5.54
CA PRO A 60 9.70 3.91 -6.41
C PRO A 60 8.92 4.03 -7.72
N TYR A 61 8.19 2.98 -8.10
CA TYR A 61 7.40 2.93 -9.33
C TYR A 61 5.91 3.13 -9.08
N SER A 62 5.52 3.38 -7.82
CA SER A 62 4.14 3.67 -7.46
C SER A 62 3.69 4.97 -8.10
N ARG A 63 2.46 5.00 -8.60
CA ARG A 63 1.86 6.24 -9.08
C ARG A 63 1.55 7.15 -7.89
N HIS A 64 1.83 8.43 -8.05
CA HIS A 64 1.43 9.45 -7.09
C HIS A 64 -0.10 9.49 -7.01
N GLY A 65 -0.65 9.06 -5.86
CA GLY A 65 -2.04 9.30 -5.50
C GLY A 65 -2.17 10.61 -4.74
N SER A 66 -3.32 11.27 -4.83
CA SER A 66 -3.66 12.50 -4.11
C SER A 66 -4.02 12.25 -2.64
N CYS A 67 -3.29 11.38 -1.95
CA CYS A 67 -3.56 11.02 -0.56
C CYS A 67 -2.70 11.88 0.38
N LEU A 68 -3.35 12.72 1.19
CA LEU A 68 -2.68 13.51 2.21
C LEU A 68 -2.47 12.64 3.45
N LEU A 69 -1.21 12.31 3.75
CA LEU A 69 -0.85 11.30 4.75
C LEU A 69 -0.07 11.88 5.89
N ILE A 70 -0.32 11.39 7.10
CA ILE A 70 0.57 11.57 8.25
C ILE A 70 1.09 10.21 8.68
N TRP A 71 2.33 10.14 9.14
CA TRP A 71 2.89 8.88 9.65
C TRP A 71 3.75 9.13 10.89
N PRO A 72 3.15 9.65 11.98
CA PRO A 72 3.89 10.07 13.14
C PRO A 72 4.63 8.91 13.81
N LEU A 73 5.93 9.08 14.07
CA LEU A 73 6.80 8.14 14.76
C LEU A 73 6.92 8.43 16.26
N SER A 74 6.48 9.61 16.72
CA SER A 74 6.42 9.97 18.14
C SER A 74 5.02 10.41 18.59
N ALA A 75 4.79 10.43 19.90
CA ALA A 75 3.52 10.87 20.49
C ALA A 75 3.29 12.38 20.28
N GLU A 76 4.36 13.17 20.31
CA GLU A 76 4.36 14.61 20.08
C GLU A 76 3.97 14.90 18.63
N ALA A 77 4.62 14.24 17.68
CA ALA A 77 4.31 14.35 16.25
C ALA A 77 2.87 13.92 15.95
N ARG A 78 2.37 12.88 16.62
CA ARG A 78 0.98 12.42 16.47
C ARG A 78 -0.01 13.48 16.92
N THR A 79 0.28 14.18 18.02
CA THR A 79 -0.59 15.24 18.56
C THR A 79 -0.66 16.42 17.59
N GLU A 80 0.48 16.81 17.02
CA GLU A 80 0.55 17.85 15.98
C GLU A 80 -0.17 17.42 14.70
N ALA A 81 -0.02 16.15 14.30
CA ALA A 81 -0.62 15.59 13.10
C ALA A 81 -2.16 15.55 13.15
N LEU A 82 -2.77 15.39 14.33
CA LEU A 82 -4.23 15.40 14.51
C LEU A 82 -4.89 16.73 14.09
N SER A 83 -4.12 17.83 13.99
CA SER A 83 -4.61 19.12 13.50
C SER A 83 -4.75 19.18 11.98
N HIS A 84 -4.04 18.31 11.26
CA HIS A 84 -4.08 18.23 9.81
C HIS A 84 -5.17 17.23 9.44
N SER A 85 -6.15 17.62 8.62
CA SER A 85 -7.21 16.73 8.11
C SER A 85 -6.65 15.68 7.13
N ALA A 86 -5.69 14.89 7.59
CA ALA A 86 -4.90 13.92 6.86
C ALA A 86 -5.12 12.53 7.48
N GLU A 87 -4.93 11.49 6.66
CA GLU A 87 -5.08 10.12 7.15
C GLU A 87 -3.76 9.59 7.71
N GLU A 88 -3.81 8.96 8.88
CA GLU A 88 -2.66 8.26 9.42
C GLU A 88 -2.39 6.97 8.64
N VAL A 89 -1.14 6.77 8.22
CA VAL A 89 -0.70 5.53 7.58
C VAL A 89 -0.96 4.34 8.50
N ARG A 90 -1.79 3.39 8.04
CA ARG A 90 -2.11 2.15 8.75
C ARG A 90 -1.37 0.96 8.15
N LEU A 91 -1.26 0.93 6.82
CA LEU A 91 -0.51 -0.08 6.09
C LEU A 91 0.27 0.57 4.96
N ALA A 92 1.59 0.57 5.10
CA ALA A 92 2.51 0.86 4.02
C ALA A 92 2.92 -0.45 3.35
N HIS A 93 2.77 -0.50 2.03
CA HIS A 93 3.01 -1.68 1.21
C HIS A 93 4.08 -1.36 0.17
N CYS A 94 5.25 -2.02 0.28
CA CYS A 94 6.27 -1.98 -0.76
C CYS A 94 5.84 -2.88 -1.93
N ASN A 95 5.09 -2.31 -2.86
CA ASN A 95 4.53 -2.98 -4.04
C ASN A 95 5.56 -3.18 -5.17
N ALA A 96 6.81 -3.47 -4.82
CA ALA A 96 7.88 -3.79 -5.77
C ALA A 96 8.02 -5.31 -5.93
N HIS A 97 8.46 -5.75 -7.13
CA HIS A 97 8.78 -7.16 -7.36
C HIS A 97 10.00 -7.61 -6.54
N SER A 98 10.99 -6.73 -6.43
CA SER A 98 12.20 -6.96 -5.66
C SER A 98 12.04 -6.50 -4.22
N LYS A 99 12.78 -7.13 -3.31
CA LYS A 99 12.83 -6.70 -1.91
C LYS A 99 13.44 -5.30 -1.77
N PRO A 100 13.14 -4.57 -0.68
CA PRO A 100 13.69 -3.22 -0.44
C PRO A 100 15.22 -3.13 -0.61
N GLU A 101 15.97 -4.13 -0.16
CA GLU A 101 17.43 -4.19 -0.29
C GLU A 101 17.94 -4.30 -1.74
N SER A 102 17.12 -4.78 -2.67
CA SER A 102 17.52 -4.86 -4.07
C SER A 102 17.51 -3.48 -4.73
N THR A 103 16.57 -2.62 -4.31
CA THR A 103 16.41 -1.28 -4.88
C THR A 103 17.22 -0.23 -4.12
N PHE A 104 17.32 -0.37 -2.80
CA PHE A 104 18.12 0.50 -1.94
C PHE A 104 19.02 -0.35 -1.04
N PRO A 105 20.15 -0.87 -1.55
CA PRO A 105 21.00 -1.84 -0.85
C PRO A 105 21.74 -1.26 0.35
N LYS A 106 21.75 0.08 0.49
CA LYS A 106 22.32 0.78 1.63
C LYS A 106 21.21 1.54 2.34
N GLU A 107 21.23 1.48 3.66
CA GLU A 107 20.40 2.32 4.52
C GLU A 107 20.58 3.79 4.09
N ARG A 108 19.47 4.47 3.79
CA ARG A 108 19.52 5.91 3.55
C ARG A 108 19.94 6.56 4.86
N GLN A 109 21.08 7.23 4.87
CA GLN A 109 21.45 8.10 5.99
C GLN A 109 20.56 9.34 5.93
N ILE A 110 19.37 9.26 6.51
CA ILE A 110 18.51 10.43 6.69
C ILE A 110 19.13 11.24 7.84
N LYS A 111 20.06 12.14 7.50
CA LYS A 111 20.61 13.09 8.46
C LYS A 111 19.47 13.99 8.93
N ASN A 112 19.22 14.00 10.23
CA ASN A 112 18.21 14.85 10.88
C ASN A 112 16.76 14.57 10.45
N PHE A 113 16.32 13.31 10.56
CA PHE A 113 14.89 13.03 10.52
C PHE A 113 14.22 13.64 11.78
N MET A 114 13.50 14.74 11.60
CA MET A 114 12.65 15.36 12.62
C MET A 114 11.20 15.20 12.19
N ASP A 115 10.39 14.57 13.04
CA ASP A 115 8.98 14.34 12.77
C ASP A 115 8.14 15.42 13.46
N HIS A 116 7.63 16.36 12.66
CA HIS A 116 6.81 17.48 13.12
C HIS A 116 5.32 17.25 12.85
N GLY A 117 4.89 15.98 12.69
CA GLY A 117 3.49 15.64 12.44
C GLY A 117 2.91 16.18 11.13
N GLN A 118 3.74 16.75 10.24
CA GLN A 118 3.31 17.36 9.00
C GLN A 118 2.87 16.28 7.99
N PRO A 119 1.93 16.60 7.09
CA PRO A 119 1.60 15.70 6.00
C PRO A 119 2.80 15.40 5.10
N LEU A 120 2.87 14.16 4.64
CA LEU A 120 3.95 13.63 3.82
C LEU A 120 3.56 13.64 2.34
N LEU A 121 4.51 14.07 1.52
CA LEU A 121 4.56 13.72 0.10
C LEU A 121 4.86 12.22 -0.06
N LEU A 122 4.55 11.65 -1.22
CA LEU A 122 4.80 10.22 -1.47
C LEU A 122 6.28 9.85 -1.29
N ASP A 123 7.20 10.68 -1.79
CA ASP A 123 8.64 10.42 -1.66
C ASP A 123 9.10 10.46 -0.19
N GLU A 124 8.50 11.31 0.64
CA GLU A 124 8.77 11.37 2.08
C GLU A 124 8.21 10.14 2.80
N ALA A 125 7.04 9.65 2.38
CA ALA A 125 6.47 8.40 2.88
C ALA A 125 7.32 7.18 2.46
N ILE A 126 7.87 7.18 1.24
CA ILE A 126 8.83 6.18 0.77
C ILE A 126 10.09 6.19 1.65
N ASP A 127 10.68 7.37 1.87
CA ASP A 127 11.90 7.51 2.68
C ASP A 127 11.67 7.06 4.12
N ARG A 128 10.52 7.42 4.70
CA ARG A 128 10.09 6.98 6.03
C ARG A 128 9.92 5.46 6.09
N PHE A 129 9.32 4.84 5.07
CA PHE A 129 9.21 3.38 4.98
C PHE A 129 10.59 2.71 4.99
N TYR A 130 11.55 3.17 4.19
CA TYR A 130 12.88 2.56 4.15
C TYR A 130 13.65 2.75 5.46
N LEU A 131 13.51 3.90 6.12
CA LEU A 131 14.08 4.14 7.45
C LEU A 131 13.56 3.13 8.47
N LEU A 132 12.24 2.95 8.54
CA LEU A 132 11.62 1.98 9.45
C LEU A 132 11.99 0.54 9.10
N TYR A 133 11.97 0.18 7.81
CA TYR A 133 12.33 -1.16 7.34
C TYR A 133 13.73 -1.58 7.82
N TYR A 134 14.72 -0.70 7.64
CA TYR A 134 16.09 -1.01 8.07
C TYR A 134 16.25 -1.00 9.59
N ALA A 135 15.50 -0.16 10.31
CA ALA A 135 15.44 -0.21 11.77
C ALA A 135 14.87 -1.54 12.27
N PHE A 136 13.74 -2.00 11.72
CA PHE A 136 13.13 -3.29 12.08
C PHE A 136 14.02 -4.48 11.74
N ARG A 137 14.71 -4.46 10.59
CA ARG A 137 15.63 -5.53 10.18
C ARG A 137 16.82 -5.70 11.13
N LYS A 138 17.21 -4.65 11.85
CA LYS A 138 18.28 -4.69 12.86
C LYS A 138 17.80 -5.22 14.22
N LEU A 139 16.49 -5.33 14.44
CA LEU A 139 15.97 -5.90 15.68
C LEU A 139 16.25 -7.39 15.73
N SER A 140 16.66 -7.87 16.90
CA SER A 140 16.77 -9.30 17.14
C SER A 140 15.41 -9.97 17.02
N GLU A 141 15.34 -11.14 16.41
CA GLU A 141 14.13 -11.96 16.35
C GLU A 141 13.63 -12.36 17.74
N THR A 142 14.53 -12.38 18.73
CA THR A 142 14.20 -12.65 20.14
C THR A 142 13.29 -11.58 20.76
N CYS A 143 13.14 -10.42 20.15
CA CYS A 143 12.23 -9.37 20.62
C CYS A 143 10.75 -9.68 20.35
N PHE A 144 10.44 -10.72 19.55
CA PHE A 144 9.09 -11.06 19.10
C PHE A 144 8.59 -12.41 19.64
N VAL A 145 9.30 -12.99 20.61
CA VAL A 145 8.96 -14.26 21.28
C VAL A 145 8.19 -14.00 22.56
#